data_AF-H0E940-F1
#
_entry.id   AF-H0E940-F1
#
_cell.length_a   1.000
_cell.length_b   1.000
_cell.length_c   1.000
_cell.angle_alpha   90.00
_cell.angle_beta   90.00
_cell.angle_gamma   90.00
#
_symmetry.space_group_name_H-M   'P 1'
#
loop_
_entity.id
_entity.type
_entity.pdbx_description
1 polymer ?
#
loop_
_entity_poly.entity_id
_entity_poly.type
_entity_poly.pdbx_seq_one_letter_code
_entity_poly.pdbx_strand_id
1 'polypeptide(L)'
;MVRLTEDAAVVVPCQGAPVLRSRTNIAIATGLVALALPVAATAAPKRITRTVTGGPVAATATSVGSSFDGTGAGVQLKISRNGTTLFDGAPKGAGCIYEGKSSCTLLGWDEGSDALVVRDLDGNGEPEVIVDQYTGGAHCCVDTTIFNLKPDGSGYLQSPKEFRDEGYRLISRPGGTGEGAVPIFESGDIRFIDLYTSHAASSAPTQLWRWTGQAGWIDVTTSYLDDVRADQRQQRKLLDRITRRSIYEARGVAAAWAADGYRLGQRTAVLRILRRLADRGRLASGFSQRRSAAAKRSQGRAFVQGLDRRLKRWGYLPRP
;
A
#
# COMPACT_ATOMS: atom_id res chain seq x y z
N MET A 1 -11.76 37.59 4.28
CA MET A 1 -12.28 37.60 5.67
C MET A 1 -13.41 36.59 5.72
N VAL A 2 -13.09 35.34 6.06
CA VAL A 2 -14.07 34.27 6.29
C VAL A 2 -13.53 33.50 7.50
N ARG A 3 -14.22 33.63 8.62
CA ARG A 3 -13.94 32.90 9.87
C ARG A 3 -14.49 31.48 9.68
N LEU A 4 -13.65 30.48 9.85
CA LEU A 4 -14.10 29.11 10.08
C LEU A 4 -14.10 28.92 11.60
N THR A 5 -15.30 28.73 12.14
CA THR A 5 -15.56 28.41 13.54
C THR A 5 -15.15 26.97 13.83
N GLU A 6 -14.55 26.80 15.00
CA GLU A 6 -14.21 25.52 15.63
C GLU A 6 -15.50 24.80 16.01
N ASP A 7 -15.75 23.62 15.44
CA ASP A 7 -16.72 22.68 16.00
C ASP A 7 -15.96 21.55 16.69
N ALA A 8 -16.16 21.50 18.00
CA ALA A 8 -15.62 20.54 18.93
C ALA A 8 -16.17 19.14 18.62
N ALA A 9 -15.26 18.18 18.42
CA ALA A 9 -15.60 16.77 18.40
C ALA A 9 -16.09 16.36 19.80
N VAL A 10 -17.38 16.06 19.90
CA VAL A 10 -18.02 15.46 21.06
C VAL A 10 -17.48 14.05 21.25
N VAL A 11 -16.76 13.85 22.36
CA VAL A 11 -16.35 12.54 22.86
C VAL A 11 -17.59 11.84 23.41
N VAL A 12 -18.04 10.78 22.73
CA VAL A 12 -19.05 9.86 23.26
C VAL A 12 -18.32 8.78 24.08
N PRO A 13 -18.48 8.72 25.41
CA PRO A 13 -17.90 7.65 26.20
C PRO A 13 -18.70 6.35 26.03
N CYS A 14 -18.01 5.25 25.74
CA CYS A 14 -18.55 3.90 25.83
C CYS A 14 -18.96 3.61 27.28
N GLN A 15 -20.25 3.64 27.58
CA GLN A 15 -20.79 3.18 28.86
C GLN A 15 -20.92 1.65 28.84
N GLY A 16 -20.23 1.00 29.78
CA GLY A 16 -20.30 -0.45 29.98
C GLY A 16 -21.67 -0.89 30.50
N ALA A 17 -22.16 -2.01 29.97
CA ALA A 17 -23.36 -2.66 30.47
C ALA A 17 -23.12 -3.31 31.84
N PRO A 18 -24.05 -3.19 32.81
CA PRO A 18 -23.92 -3.84 34.11
C PRO A 18 -24.24 -5.34 34.04
N VAL A 19 -23.39 -6.13 34.70
CA VAL A 19 -23.59 -7.55 34.97
C VAL A 19 -24.61 -7.69 36.11
N LEU A 20 -25.84 -8.08 35.79
CA LEU A 20 -26.82 -8.49 36.79
C LEU A 20 -26.78 -10.01 36.97
N ARG A 21 -26.26 -10.43 38.13
CA ARG A 21 -26.52 -11.75 38.71
C ARG A 21 -27.93 -11.73 39.30
N SER A 22 -28.82 -12.58 38.80
CA SER A 22 -30.01 -12.97 39.55
C SER A 22 -30.14 -14.49 39.50
N ARG A 23 -30.24 -15.08 40.69
CA ARG A 23 -30.61 -16.47 40.92
C ARG A 23 -32.08 -16.46 41.29
N THR A 24 -32.92 -17.02 40.44
CA THR A 24 -34.29 -17.37 40.84
C THR A 24 -34.70 -18.65 40.11
N ASN A 25 -34.90 -19.71 40.90
CA ASN A 25 -35.50 -20.96 40.45
C ASN A 25 -37.00 -20.73 40.28
N ILE A 26 -37.52 -20.93 39.06
CA ILE A 26 -38.94 -21.11 38.81
C ILE A 26 -39.09 -22.41 38.01
N ALA A 27 -39.60 -23.43 38.67
CA ALA A 27 -40.23 -24.57 38.01
C ALA A 27 -41.65 -24.17 37.62
N ILE A 28 -42.11 -24.50 36.41
CA ILE A 28 -43.52 -24.80 36.07
C ILE A 28 -43.64 -25.28 34.61
N ALA A 29 -44.32 -26.42 34.48
CA ALA A 29 -45.11 -26.96 33.38
C ALA A 29 -44.53 -27.06 31.96
N THR A 30 -44.17 -28.30 31.60
CA THR A 30 -44.10 -28.82 30.24
C THR A 30 -45.45 -28.74 29.52
N GLY A 31 -45.59 -27.75 28.63
CA GLY A 31 -46.56 -27.74 27.53
C GLY A 31 -45.79 -27.77 26.21
N LEU A 32 -45.79 -28.91 25.52
CA LEU A 32 -45.18 -29.08 24.19
C LEU A 32 -46.07 -28.40 23.13
N VAL A 33 -45.92 -27.08 23.01
CA VAL A 33 -46.36 -26.34 21.82
C VAL A 33 -45.18 -26.37 20.85
N ALA A 34 -45.31 -27.14 19.77
CA ALA A 34 -44.36 -27.10 18.65
C ALA A 34 -44.53 -25.77 17.90
N LEU A 35 -43.96 -24.70 18.44
CA LEU A 35 -43.73 -23.45 17.72
C LEU A 35 -42.70 -23.76 16.63
N ALA A 36 -43.18 -23.91 15.40
CA ALA A 36 -42.36 -23.82 14.21
C ALA A 36 -41.81 -22.38 14.15
N LEU A 37 -40.68 -22.15 14.83
CA LEU A 37 -39.92 -20.93 14.69
C LEU A 37 -39.52 -20.84 13.20
N PRO A 38 -39.90 -19.78 12.48
CA PRO A 38 -39.36 -19.56 11.16
C PRO A 38 -37.85 -19.49 11.31
N VAL A 39 -37.13 -20.45 10.73
CA VAL A 39 -35.68 -20.39 10.61
C VAL A 39 -35.40 -19.11 9.85
N ALA A 40 -34.91 -18.08 10.55
CA ALA A 40 -34.50 -16.84 9.93
C ALA A 40 -33.46 -17.21 8.87
N ALA A 41 -33.83 -17.06 7.60
CA ALA A 41 -32.92 -17.27 6.50
C ALA A 41 -31.75 -16.31 6.70
N THR A 42 -30.58 -16.85 7.02
CA THR A 42 -29.35 -16.06 7.09
C THR A 42 -29.13 -15.48 5.70
N ALA A 43 -29.12 -14.16 5.59
CA ALA A 43 -28.88 -13.50 4.31
C ALA A 43 -27.54 -13.99 3.76
N ALA A 44 -27.56 -14.53 2.54
CA ALA A 44 -26.34 -14.99 1.89
C ALA A 44 -25.32 -13.83 1.85
N PRO A 45 -24.03 -14.11 2.09
CA PRO A 45 -23.03 -13.06 2.13
C PRO A 45 -22.96 -12.33 0.79
N LYS A 46 -22.85 -11.00 0.84
CA LYS A 46 -22.80 -10.14 -0.35
C LYS A 46 -21.64 -10.56 -1.25
N ARG A 47 -21.92 -10.83 -2.52
CA ARG A 47 -20.89 -11.09 -3.53
C ARG A 47 -20.64 -9.84 -4.36
N ILE A 48 -19.38 -9.57 -4.63
CA ILE A 48 -18.94 -8.50 -5.52
C ILE A 48 -18.32 -9.19 -6.72
N THR A 49 -18.96 -9.08 -7.89
CA THR A 49 -18.42 -9.59 -9.15
C THR A 49 -18.11 -8.44 -10.07
N ARG A 50 -16.92 -8.47 -10.66
CA ARG A 50 -16.44 -7.48 -11.61
C ARG A 50 -15.94 -8.20 -12.86
N THR A 51 -16.35 -7.70 -14.02
CA THR A 51 -15.87 -8.18 -15.31
C THR A 51 -15.28 -7.01 -16.10
N VAL A 52 -14.11 -7.22 -16.68
CA VAL A 52 -13.45 -6.24 -17.56
C VAL A 52 -12.94 -6.97 -18.80
N THR A 53 -12.81 -6.23 -19.91
CA THR A 53 -12.35 -6.76 -21.18
C THR A 53 -11.33 -5.82 -21.82
N GLY A 54 -10.43 -6.38 -22.62
CA GLY A 54 -9.46 -5.63 -23.41
C GLY A 54 -8.91 -6.53 -24.52
N GLY A 55 -9.12 -6.12 -25.77
CA GLY A 55 -8.76 -6.94 -26.93
C GLY A 55 -9.38 -8.35 -26.86
N PRO A 56 -8.59 -9.43 -27.01
CA PRO A 56 -9.09 -10.80 -26.93
C PRO A 56 -9.32 -11.28 -25.49
N VAL A 57 -8.92 -10.52 -24.46
CA VAL A 57 -8.90 -10.93 -23.06
C VAL A 57 -10.14 -10.43 -22.32
N ALA A 58 -10.78 -11.31 -21.54
CA ALA A 58 -11.81 -10.97 -20.58
C ALA A 58 -11.45 -11.55 -19.21
N ALA A 59 -11.59 -10.75 -18.17
CA ALA A 59 -11.32 -11.15 -16.80
C ALA A 59 -12.56 -10.91 -15.93
N THR A 60 -12.94 -11.91 -15.14
CA THR A 60 -14.03 -11.83 -14.16
C THR A 60 -13.49 -12.20 -12.80
N ALA A 61 -13.57 -11.28 -11.85
CA ALA A 61 -13.20 -11.52 -10.47
C ALA A 61 -14.43 -11.46 -9.56
N THR A 62 -14.51 -12.37 -8.59
CA THR A 62 -15.59 -12.43 -7.60
C THR A 62 -15.01 -12.52 -6.20
N SER A 63 -15.46 -11.67 -5.29
CA SER A 63 -15.19 -11.77 -3.85
C SER A 63 -16.50 -11.84 -3.07
N VAL A 64 -16.44 -12.37 -1.85
CA VAL A 64 -17.60 -12.47 -0.95
C VAL A 64 -17.26 -11.73 0.33
N GLY A 65 -18.17 -10.91 0.87
CA GLY A 65 -17.95 -10.13 2.10
C GLY A 65 -17.74 -8.64 1.86
N SER A 66 -17.44 -7.89 2.91
CA SER A 66 -17.18 -6.45 2.83
C SER A 66 -15.68 -6.18 2.73
N SER A 67 -15.30 -5.11 2.03
CA SER A 67 -13.90 -4.84 1.67
C SER A 67 -12.98 -4.46 2.84
N PHE A 68 -13.53 -4.26 4.04
CA PHE A 68 -12.81 -3.63 5.16
C PHE A 68 -12.81 -4.41 6.48
N ASP A 69 -13.64 -5.43 6.65
CA ASP A 69 -13.73 -6.18 7.91
C ASP A 69 -12.78 -7.40 7.99
N GLY A 70 -12.03 -7.68 6.91
CA GLY A 70 -11.14 -8.84 6.84
C GLY A 70 -11.86 -10.19 6.87
N THR A 71 -13.19 -10.21 6.73
CA THR A 71 -14.02 -11.43 6.72
C THR A 71 -14.29 -11.95 5.31
N GLY A 72 -13.63 -11.36 4.31
CA GLY A 72 -13.83 -11.70 2.91
C GLY A 72 -13.51 -13.18 2.61
N ALA A 73 -14.43 -13.88 1.95
CA ALA A 73 -14.09 -15.15 1.33
C ALA A 73 -13.34 -14.83 0.03
N GLY A 74 -12.15 -15.42 -0.09
CA GLY A 74 -11.14 -15.11 -1.09
C GLY A 74 -11.60 -14.79 -2.51
N VAL A 75 -10.80 -13.97 -3.19
CA VAL A 75 -10.99 -13.62 -4.59
C VAL A 75 -10.89 -14.87 -5.48
N GLN A 76 -11.94 -15.15 -6.25
CA GLN A 76 -11.90 -16.07 -7.38
C GLN A 76 -11.75 -15.27 -8.68
N LEU A 77 -10.81 -15.64 -9.52
CA LEU A 77 -10.56 -15.00 -10.81
C LEU A 77 -10.70 -16.02 -11.94
N LYS A 78 -11.42 -15.61 -12.98
CA LYS A 78 -11.48 -16.29 -14.26
C LYS A 78 -10.93 -15.37 -15.34
N ILE A 79 -10.00 -15.87 -16.16
CA ILE A 79 -9.49 -15.17 -17.35
C ILE A 79 -9.78 -16.03 -18.56
N SER A 80 -10.44 -15.43 -19.55
CA SER A 80 -10.65 -16.02 -20.86
C SER A 80 -9.99 -15.22 -21.96
N ARG A 81 -9.59 -15.91 -23.02
CA ARG A 81 -9.05 -15.34 -24.25
C ARG A 81 -9.84 -15.88 -25.43
N ASN A 82 -10.42 -15.01 -26.26
CA ASN A 82 -11.32 -15.38 -27.36
C ASN A 82 -12.43 -16.35 -26.91
N GLY A 83 -12.97 -16.15 -25.71
CA GLY A 83 -14.01 -17.00 -25.12
C GLY A 83 -13.50 -18.30 -24.46
N THR A 84 -12.26 -18.72 -24.72
CA THR A 84 -11.66 -19.90 -24.06
C THR A 84 -11.11 -19.52 -22.70
N THR A 85 -11.49 -20.25 -21.65
CA THR A 85 -10.96 -20.02 -20.29
C THR A 85 -9.55 -20.57 -20.19
N LEU A 86 -8.60 -19.72 -19.82
CA LEU A 86 -7.17 -20.05 -19.69
C LEU A 86 -6.65 -19.91 -18.25
N PHE A 87 -7.45 -19.31 -17.36
CA PHE A 87 -7.23 -19.30 -15.92
C PHE A 87 -8.58 -19.34 -15.18
N ASP A 88 -8.68 -20.19 -14.16
CA ASP A 88 -9.81 -20.24 -13.24
C ASP A 88 -9.28 -20.65 -11.86
N GLY A 89 -9.18 -19.70 -10.94
CA GLY A 89 -8.59 -19.94 -9.63
C GLY A 89 -8.47 -18.68 -8.79
N ALA A 90 -7.95 -18.83 -7.58
CA ALA A 90 -7.60 -17.68 -6.75
C ALA A 90 -6.29 -17.04 -7.27
N PRO A 91 -6.20 -15.71 -7.35
CA PRO A 91 -4.93 -15.03 -7.54
C PRO A 91 -3.99 -15.33 -6.37
N LYS A 92 -2.71 -15.52 -6.68
CA LYS A 92 -1.61 -15.55 -5.70
C LYS A 92 -1.46 -14.15 -5.13
N GLY A 93 -1.22 -14.03 -3.83
CA GLY A 93 -0.83 -12.80 -3.17
C GLY A 93 0.15 -13.13 -2.04
N ALA A 94 1.10 -12.24 -1.78
CA ALA A 94 2.14 -12.44 -0.79
C ALA A 94 1.62 -12.07 0.61
N GLY A 95 0.61 -12.81 1.06
CA GLY A 95 -0.10 -12.51 2.31
C GLY A 95 -1.57 -12.89 2.25
N CYS A 96 -2.10 -13.12 1.05
CA CYS A 96 -3.49 -13.51 0.87
C CYS A 96 -3.82 -14.94 1.27
N ILE A 97 -2.84 -15.82 1.50
CA ILE A 97 -3.10 -17.24 1.79
C ILE A 97 -2.92 -17.49 3.30
N TYR A 98 -4.05 -17.71 3.99
CA TYR A 98 -4.07 -18.21 5.36
C TYR A 98 -4.65 -19.64 5.35
N GLU A 99 -3.90 -20.62 5.88
CA GLU A 99 -4.31 -22.04 5.91
C GLU A 99 -4.76 -22.61 4.53
N GLY A 100 -4.11 -22.16 3.45
CA GLY A 100 -4.43 -22.61 2.09
C GLY A 100 -5.67 -21.97 1.47
N LYS A 101 -6.29 -20.97 2.13
CA LYS A 101 -7.44 -20.23 1.61
C LYS A 101 -7.08 -18.76 1.40
N SER A 102 -7.62 -18.16 0.34
CA SER A 102 -7.51 -16.72 0.16
C SER A 102 -8.39 -16.00 1.20
N SER A 103 -7.81 -15.13 2.04
CA SER A 103 -8.53 -14.22 2.95
C SER A 103 -8.68 -12.81 2.38
N CYS A 104 -8.07 -12.55 1.22
CA CYS A 104 -8.12 -11.26 0.56
C CYS A 104 -9.46 -10.98 -0.13
N THR A 105 -9.79 -9.70 -0.22
CA THR A 105 -10.95 -9.18 -0.97
C THR A 105 -10.50 -8.29 -2.12
N LEU A 106 -11.37 -8.10 -3.11
CA LEU A 106 -11.13 -7.16 -4.21
C LEU A 106 -11.30 -5.72 -3.72
N LEU A 107 -10.22 -4.95 -3.78
CA LEU A 107 -10.24 -3.53 -3.49
C LEU A 107 -9.09 -2.85 -4.24
N GLY A 108 -9.41 -1.77 -4.95
CA GLY A 108 -8.40 -0.91 -5.58
C GLY A 108 -7.72 -0.04 -4.53
N TRP A 109 -6.49 0.38 -4.81
CA TRP A 109 -5.68 1.15 -3.87
C TRP A 109 -6.17 2.59 -3.63
N ASP A 110 -6.57 3.31 -4.68
CA ASP A 110 -7.13 4.66 -4.57
C ASP A 110 -8.66 4.70 -4.76
N GLU A 111 -9.30 5.77 -4.28
CA GLU A 111 -10.71 6.07 -4.55
C GLU A 111 -10.89 6.34 -6.07
N GLY A 112 -11.17 5.27 -6.82
CA GLY A 112 -11.36 5.33 -8.27
C GLY A 112 -10.56 4.29 -9.05
N SER A 113 -9.58 3.64 -8.43
CA SER A 113 -8.82 2.55 -9.03
C SER A 113 -9.64 1.28 -9.06
N ASP A 114 -9.61 0.64 -10.22
CA ASP A 114 -10.30 -0.60 -10.44
C ASP A 114 -9.43 -1.76 -9.92
N ALA A 115 -9.95 -2.52 -8.95
CA ALA A 115 -9.29 -3.72 -8.42
C ALA A 115 -9.02 -4.82 -9.47
N LEU A 116 -9.54 -4.65 -10.68
CA LEU A 116 -9.39 -5.55 -11.81
C LEU A 116 -9.26 -4.73 -13.09
N VAL A 117 -8.13 -4.86 -13.78
CA VAL A 117 -7.81 -4.13 -15.01
C VAL A 117 -7.32 -5.11 -16.08
N VAL A 118 -7.67 -4.87 -17.35
CA VAL A 118 -7.08 -5.55 -18.51
C VAL A 118 -6.40 -4.50 -19.38
N ARG A 119 -5.09 -4.61 -19.56
CA ARG A 119 -4.29 -3.60 -20.28
C ARG A 119 -2.98 -4.19 -20.79
N ASP A 120 -2.57 -3.79 -21.98
CA ASP A 120 -1.21 -4.03 -22.49
C ASP A 120 -0.21 -3.16 -21.71
N LEU A 121 0.62 -3.80 -20.90
CA LEU A 121 1.58 -3.18 -19.99
C LEU A 121 3.00 -3.10 -20.54
N ASP A 122 3.36 -3.98 -21.47
CA ASP A 122 4.71 -4.04 -22.04
C ASP A 122 4.77 -3.53 -23.50
N GLY A 123 3.62 -3.28 -24.12
CA GLY A 123 3.46 -2.73 -25.47
C GLY A 123 3.47 -3.78 -26.58
N ASN A 124 3.32 -5.07 -26.25
CA ASN A 124 3.42 -6.17 -27.22
C ASN A 124 2.08 -6.46 -27.95
N GLY A 125 0.98 -5.78 -27.60
CA GLY A 125 -0.35 -5.96 -28.17
C GLY A 125 -1.20 -7.06 -27.54
N GLU A 126 -0.65 -7.85 -26.61
CA GLU A 126 -1.36 -8.83 -25.78
C GLU A 126 -1.62 -8.23 -24.38
N PRO A 127 -2.89 -7.97 -24.01
CA PRO A 127 -3.19 -7.38 -22.71
C PRO A 127 -2.90 -8.30 -21.52
N GLU A 128 -2.27 -7.78 -20.49
CA GLU A 128 -2.19 -8.40 -19.18
C GLU A 128 -3.46 -8.14 -18.34
N VAL A 129 -3.68 -8.99 -17.34
CA VAL A 129 -4.70 -8.76 -16.30
C VAL A 129 -4.01 -8.36 -14.99
N ILE A 130 -4.43 -7.25 -14.41
CA ILE A 130 -4.00 -6.78 -13.09
C ILE A 130 -5.11 -7.06 -12.11
N VAL A 131 -4.78 -7.69 -10.97
CA VAL A 131 -5.71 -7.90 -9.87
C VAL A 131 -5.12 -7.32 -8.59
N ASP A 132 -5.83 -6.39 -7.97
CA ASP A 132 -5.48 -5.85 -6.67
C ASP A 132 -6.30 -6.53 -5.58
N GLN A 133 -5.59 -7.01 -4.58
CA GLN A 133 -6.11 -7.74 -3.45
C GLN A 133 -5.78 -6.98 -2.17
N TYR A 134 -6.81 -6.76 -1.36
CA TYR A 134 -6.65 -6.19 -0.03
C TYR A 134 -6.52 -7.29 1.00
N THR A 135 -5.42 -7.25 1.75
CA THR A 135 -5.03 -8.30 2.70
C THR A 135 -5.69 -8.17 4.08
N GLY A 136 -6.35 -7.05 4.37
CA GLY A 136 -6.84 -6.74 5.72
C GLY A 136 -5.82 -6.02 6.60
N GLY A 137 -6.28 -5.40 7.70
CA GLY A 137 -5.46 -4.71 8.70
C GLY A 137 -5.95 -3.29 9.02
N ALA A 138 -5.19 -2.53 9.82
CA ALA A 138 -5.37 -1.07 9.99
C ALA A 138 -4.29 -0.25 9.23
N HIS A 139 -3.25 -0.94 8.75
CA HIS A 139 -2.14 -0.46 7.92
C HIS A 139 -2.04 -1.42 6.73
N CYS A 140 -3.08 -1.40 5.91
CA CYS A 140 -3.49 -2.51 5.08
C CYS A 140 -2.79 -2.50 3.72
N CYS A 141 -2.37 -3.69 3.30
CA CYS A 141 -1.56 -3.87 2.10
C CYS A 141 -2.43 -4.12 0.88
N VAL A 142 -2.12 -3.42 -0.22
CA VAL A 142 -2.48 -3.88 -1.56
C VAL A 142 -1.38 -4.77 -2.09
N ASP A 143 -1.81 -6.00 -2.39
CA ASP A 143 -1.06 -6.98 -3.17
C ASP A 143 -1.59 -6.94 -4.60
N THR A 144 -0.68 -6.68 -5.53
CA THR A 144 -1.01 -6.61 -6.95
C THR A 144 -0.46 -7.84 -7.64
N THR A 145 -1.30 -8.55 -8.39
CA THR A 145 -0.88 -9.70 -9.18
C THR A 145 -1.15 -9.45 -10.66
N ILE A 146 -0.07 -9.49 -11.44
CA ILE A 146 -0.16 -9.45 -12.89
C ILE A 146 -0.25 -10.89 -13.43
N PHE A 147 -1.22 -11.09 -14.32
CA PHE A 147 -1.38 -12.29 -15.12
C PHE A 147 -0.87 -12.03 -16.53
N ASN A 148 0.20 -12.73 -16.90
CA ASN A 148 0.84 -12.64 -18.21
C ASN A 148 0.59 -13.93 -18.99
N LEU A 149 0.19 -13.85 -20.25
CA LEU A 149 0.01 -15.05 -21.07
C LEU A 149 1.34 -15.81 -21.18
N LYS A 150 1.30 -17.13 -21.03
CA LYS A 150 2.48 -17.98 -21.27
C LYS A 150 2.88 -17.91 -22.75
N PRO A 151 4.18 -18.02 -23.09
CA PRO A 151 4.62 -18.02 -24.49
C PRO A 151 3.95 -19.08 -25.39
N ASP A 152 3.55 -20.22 -24.80
CA ASP A 152 2.85 -21.30 -25.51
C ASP A 152 1.32 -21.10 -25.62
N GLY A 153 0.79 -20.00 -25.06
CA GLY A 153 -0.64 -19.69 -25.04
C GLY A 153 -1.48 -20.61 -24.14
N SER A 154 -0.88 -21.52 -23.39
CA SER A 154 -1.59 -22.57 -22.63
C SER A 154 -2.28 -22.07 -21.35
N GLY A 155 -2.01 -20.83 -20.93
CA GLY A 155 -2.48 -20.29 -19.67
C GLY A 155 -1.78 -18.99 -19.28
N TYR A 156 -1.98 -18.57 -18.04
CA TYR A 156 -1.35 -17.35 -17.49
C TYR A 156 -0.31 -17.67 -16.41
N LEU A 157 0.78 -16.92 -16.41
CA LEU A 157 1.75 -16.82 -15.33
C LEU A 157 1.30 -15.73 -14.36
N GLN A 158 1.47 -15.98 -13.06
CA GLN A 158 1.11 -15.04 -12.01
C GLN A 158 2.35 -14.42 -11.39
N SER A 159 2.38 -13.09 -11.33
CA SER A 159 3.53 -12.32 -10.86
C SER A 159 3.09 -11.33 -9.76
N PRO A 160 3.04 -11.79 -8.49
CA PRO A 160 2.63 -10.95 -7.37
C PRO A 160 3.69 -9.88 -7.05
N LYS A 161 3.22 -8.74 -6.57
CA LYS A 161 4.03 -7.64 -6.05
C LYS A 161 3.31 -6.97 -4.89
N GLU A 162 4.01 -6.85 -3.77
CA GLU A 162 3.53 -6.11 -2.61
C GLU A 162 3.84 -4.63 -2.80
N PHE A 163 2.80 -3.81 -2.89
CA PHE A 163 2.92 -2.35 -2.80
C PHE A 163 2.54 -1.82 -1.40
N ARG A 164 1.91 -2.66 -0.58
CA ARG A 164 1.59 -2.39 0.83
C ARG A 164 0.87 -1.04 0.99
N ASP A 165 1.20 -0.29 2.04
CA ASP A 165 0.59 0.99 2.39
C ASP A 165 0.93 2.17 1.46
N GLU A 166 1.80 1.94 0.48
CA GLU A 166 2.09 2.96 -0.55
C GLU A 166 1.20 2.75 -1.78
N GLY A 167 0.72 1.50 -1.99
CA GLY A 167 0.07 1.03 -3.20
C GLY A 167 0.71 1.56 -4.46
N TYR A 168 -0.08 1.86 -5.48
CA TYR A 168 0.46 2.46 -6.70
C TYR A 168 -0.57 3.27 -7.46
N ARG A 169 -0.06 4.13 -8.35
CA ARG A 169 -0.81 4.79 -9.40
C ARG A 169 -0.29 4.33 -10.76
N LEU A 170 -1.19 3.87 -11.62
CA LEU A 170 -0.82 3.51 -12.99
C LEU A 170 -0.79 4.76 -13.88
N ILE A 171 0.41 5.25 -14.17
CA ILE A 171 0.67 6.45 -14.96
C ILE A 171 1.20 6.08 -16.34
N SER A 172 1.07 7.01 -17.29
CA SER A 172 1.73 6.89 -18.59
C SER A 172 2.97 7.77 -18.63
N ARG A 173 4.10 7.23 -19.10
CA ARG A 173 5.37 7.95 -19.26
C ARG A 173 6.08 7.50 -20.54
N PRO A 174 6.90 8.36 -21.19
CA PRO A 174 7.77 7.90 -22.28
C PRO A 174 8.64 6.74 -21.81
N GLY A 175 8.86 5.72 -22.66
CA GLY A 175 9.63 4.51 -22.29
C GLY A 175 11.13 4.71 -22.05
N GLY A 176 11.63 5.96 -22.13
CA GLY A 176 13.02 6.31 -21.87
C GLY A 176 14.00 6.04 -23.03
N THR A 177 13.57 5.30 -24.05
CA THR A 177 14.39 4.84 -25.20
C THR A 177 13.85 5.29 -26.57
N GLY A 178 12.96 6.28 -26.60
CA GLY A 178 12.22 6.64 -27.83
C GLY A 178 11.02 5.73 -28.11
N GLU A 179 10.80 4.72 -27.27
CA GLU A 179 9.51 4.05 -27.14
C GLU A 179 8.40 5.07 -26.84
N GLY A 180 7.19 4.79 -27.36
CA GLY A 180 5.98 5.54 -27.04
C GLY A 180 5.68 5.55 -25.54
N ALA A 181 4.57 6.16 -25.17
CA ALA A 181 4.18 6.20 -23.76
C ALA A 181 3.81 4.78 -23.26
N VAL A 182 4.48 4.32 -22.21
CA VAL A 182 4.27 3.02 -21.58
C VAL A 182 3.62 3.18 -20.20
N PRO A 183 2.84 2.18 -19.73
CA PRO A 183 2.33 2.16 -18.36
C PRO A 183 3.47 2.00 -17.34
N ILE A 184 3.46 2.84 -16.30
CA ILE A 184 4.40 2.81 -15.18
C ILE A 184 3.60 2.78 -13.89
N PHE A 185 4.01 1.91 -12.96
CA PHE A 185 3.44 1.80 -11.62
C PHE A 185 4.24 2.72 -10.70
N GLU A 186 3.67 3.90 -10.41
CA GLU A 186 4.24 4.87 -9.47
C GLU A 186 3.82 4.55 -8.05
N SER A 187 4.80 4.38 -7.16
CA SER A 187 4.63 3.97 -5.76
C SER A 187 5.70 4.64 -4.89
N GLY A 188 5.81 4.22 -3.63
CA GLY A 188 6.90 4.54 -2.70
C GLY A 188 7.76 3.32 -2.37
N ASP A 189 9.03 3.54 -2.03
CA ASP A 189 9.88 2.48 -1.45
C ASP A 189 9.42 2.12 -0.04
N ILE A 190 8.57 1.10 0.04
CA ILE A 190 7.98 0.56 1.27
C ILE A 190 9.01 0.19 2.35
N ARG A 191 10.29 0.01 2.00
CA ARG A 191 11.35 -0.26 2.98
C ARG A 191 11.55 0.90 3.96
N PHE A 192 11.08 2.11 3.64
CA PHE A 192 11.17 3.29 4.50
C PHE A 192 10.02 3.40 5.52
N ILE A 193 8.95 2.63 5.33
CA ILE A 193 7.79 2.63 6.22
C ILE A 193 8.13 1.91 7.53
N ASP A 194 7.78 2.55 8.64
CA ASP A 194 8.10 2.11 10.02
C ASP A 194 9.59 2.01 10.36
N LEU A 195 10.47 2.38 9.43
CA LEU A 195 11.91 2.17 9.56
C LEU A 195 12.57 3.10 10.58
N TYR A 196 12.06 4.33 10.70
CA TYR A 196 12.69 5.40 11.46
C TYR A 196 11.75 6.17 12.39
N THR A 197 10.45 5.88 12.31
CA THR A 197 9.35 6.54 13.01
C THR A 197 8.11 5.65 12.94
N SER A 198 7.03 6.01 13.62
CA SER A 198 5.74 5.35 13.45
C SER A 198 5.20 5.45 12.02
N HIS A 199 4.31 4.53 11.65
CA HIS A 199 3.65 4.44 10.36
C HIS A 199 3.11 5.79 9.88
N ALA A 200 2.26 6.43 10.70
CA ALA A 200 1.63 7.71 10.38
C ALA A 200 2.59 8.90 10.19
N ALA A 201 3.84 8.78 10.64
CA ALA A 201 4.89 9.78 10.44
C ALA A 201 5.96 9.33 9.43
N SER A 202 5.81 8.13 8.87
CA SER A 202 6.68 7.61 7.83
C SER A 202 6.41 8.32 6.51
N SER A 203 7.38 8.21 5.61
CA SER A 203 7.23 8.64 4.23
C SER A 203 8.20 7.82 3.41
N ALA A 204 7.82 7.50 2.17
CA ALA A 204 8.65 6.76 1.24
C ALA A 204 9.17 7.66 0.11
N PRO A 205 10.42 7.46 -0.34
CA PRO A 205 10.87 8.05 -1.60
C PRO A 205 10.17 7.36 -2.77
N THR A 206 9.91 8.10 -3.84
CA THR A 206 9.21 7.57 -5.03
C THR A 206 9.91 6.33 -5.60
N GLN A 207 9.12 5.36 -6.07
CA GLN A 207 9.58 4.23 -6.86
C GLN A 207 8.69 4.07 -8.08
N LEU A 208 9.33 3.83 -9.22
CA LEU A 208 8.68 3.62 -10.49
C LEU A 208 9.01 2.21 -10.97
N TRP A 209 7.96 1.43 -11.21
CA TRP A 209 8.08 0.06 -11.68
C TRP A 209 7.50 -0.07 -13.09
N ARG A 210 8.21 -0.79 -13.96
CA ARG A 210 7.72 -1.18 -15.28
C ARG A 210 7.50 -2.69 -15.30
N TRP A 211 6.43 -3.11 -15.96
CA TRP A 211 6.22 -4.50 -16.34
C TRP A 211 6.84 -4.76 -17.71
N THR A 212 7.63 -5.83 -17.84
CA THR A 212 8.34 -6.18 -19.09
C THR A 212 7.98 -7.59 -19.54
N GLY A 213 6.71 -7.96 -19.42
CA GLY A 213 6.22 -9.26 -19.83
C GLY A 213 6.89 -10.40 -19.04
N GLN A 214 7.54 -11.32 -19.77
CA GLN A 214 8.15 -12.53 -19.20
C GLN A 214 9.36 -12.23 -18.30
N ALA A 215 10.02 -11.07 -18.49
CA ALA A 215 11.11 -10.64 -17.60
C ALA A 215 10.61 -10.07 -16.26
N GLY A 216 9.30 -9.80 -16.14
CA GLY A 216 8.66 -9.42 -14.90
C GLY A 216 8.79 -7.94 -14.54
N TRP A 217 8.90 -7.66 -13.25
CA TRP A 217 8.97 -6.30 -12.70
C TRP A 217 10.41 -5.76 -12.71
N ILE A 218 10.59 -4.53 -13.18
CA ILE A 218 11.86 -3.82 -13.09
C ILE A 218 11.68 -2.45 -12.43
N ASP A 219 12.61 -2.06 -11.53
CA ASP A 219 12.68 -0.71 -10.96
C ASP A 219 13.34 0.21 -12.00
N VAL A 220 12.54 1.13 -12.56
CA VAL A 220 12.96 2.09 -13.59
C VAL A 220 13.15 3.49 -13.02
N THR A 221 13.12 3.67 -11.70
CA THR A 221 13.15 4.99 -11.05
C THR A 221 14.31 5.86 -11.51
N THR A 222 15.47 5.26 -11.76
CA THR A 222 16.67 5.99 -12.21
C THR A 222 16.59 6.53 -13.64
N SER A 223 15.67 6.01 -14.47
CA SER A 223 15.38 6.52 -15.82
C SER A 223 14.46 7.75 -15.82
N TYR A 224 13.83 8.06 -14.68
CA TYR A 224 12.82 9.10 -14.52
C TYR A 224 13.21 10.10 -13.42
N LEU A 225 14.40 10.71 -13.57
CA LEU A 225 14.93 11.61 -12.55
C LEU A 225 14.10 12.88 -12.34
N ASP A 226 13.23 13.25 -13.28
CA ASP A 226 12.31 14.38 -13.08
C ASP A 226 11.21 14.09 -12.08
N ASP A 227 10.64 12.87 -12.09
CA ASP A 227 9.72 12.40 -11.05
C ASP A 227 10.43 12.35 -9.69
N VAL A 228 11.67 11.84 -9.64
CA VAL A 228 12.52 11.85 -8.43
C VAL A 228 12.78 13.28 -7.91
N ARG A 229 13.04 14.25 -8.81
CA ARG A 229 13.20 15.67 -8.43
C ARG A 229 11.90 16.27 -7.91
N ALA A 230 10.75 15.89 -8.48
CA ALA A 230 9.45 16.35 -8.04
C ALA A 230 9.15 15.87 -6.62
N ASP A 231 9.33 14.57 -6.37
CA ASP A 231 9.15 13.97 -5.04
C ASP A 231 10.12 14.60 -4.02
N GLN A 232 11.41 14.72 -4.36
CA GLN A 232 12.39 15.35 -3.48
C GLN A 232 11.97 16.77 -3.04
N ARG A 233 11.39 17.56 -3.96
CA ARG A 233 10.89 18.91 -3.64
C ARG A 233 9.69 18.86 -2.69
N GLN A 234 8.76 17.92 -2.89
CA GLN A 234 7.61 17.73 -2.02
C GLN A 234 8.05 17.30 -0.61
N GLN A 235 8.92 16.30 -0.53
CA GLN A 235 9.50 15.82 0.72
C GLN A 235 10.25 16.92 1.46
N ARG A 236 10.98 17.77 0.73
CA ARG A 236 11.67 18.91 1.32
C ARG A 236 10.71 19.92 1.94
N LYS A 237 9.62 20.27 1.24
CA LYS A 237 8.59 21.18 1.76
C LYS A 237 7.97 20.63 3.05
N LEU A 238 7.69 19.33 3.08
CA LEU A 238 7.15 18.65 4.26
C LEU A 238 8.15 18.64 5.42
N LEU A 239 9.42 18.30 5.15
CA LEU A 239 10.49 18.32 6.15
C LEU A 239 10.66 19.72 6.76
N ASP A 240 10.67 20.77 5.93
CA ASP A 240 10.78 22.15 6.40
C ASP A 240 9.57 22.57 7.24
N ARG A 241 8.36 22.06 6.93
CA ARG A 241 7.15 22.32 7.74
C ARG A 241 7.23 21.64 9.10
N ILE A 242 7.56 20.34 9.13
CA ILE A 242 7.64 19.54 10.36
C ILE A 242 8.73 20.08 11.28
N THR A 243 9.91 20.37 10.75
CA THR A 243 11.06 20.84 11.56
C THR A 243 10.88 22.26 12.10
N ARG A 244 10.12 23.13 11.41
CA ARG A 244 9.75 24.46 11.91
C ARG A 244 8.75 24.41 13.04
N ARG A 245 7.70 23.59 12.91
CA ARG A 245 6.59 23.53 13.88
C ARG A 245 6.87 22.56 15.04
N SER A 246 7.84 21.66 14.90
CA SER A 246 8.19 20.64 15.90
C SER A 246 7.02 19.73 16.31
N ILE A 247 6.05 19.54 15.41
CA ILE A 247 4.78 18.84 15.67
C ILE A 247 4.84 17.32 15.42
N TYR A 248 5.80 16.84 14.62
CA TYR A 248 5.93 15.43 14.23
C TYR A 248 7.38 14.95 14.22
N GLU A 249 7.57 13.64 14.23
CA GLU A 249 8.88 13.02 14.03
C GLU A 249 9.40 13.29 12.61
N ALA A 250 10.52 14.01 12.50
CA ALA A 250 11.05 14.41 11.19
C ALA A 250 11.82 13.29 10.47
N ARG A 251 12.10 12.16 11.13
CA ARG A 251 13.04 11.15 10.62
C ARG A 251 12.56 10.39 9.40
N GLY A 252 11.27 10.04 9.34
CA GLY A 252 10.68 9.36 8.18
C GLY A 252 10.82 10.20 6.92
N VAL A 253 10.25 11.41 6.96
CA VAL A 253 10.34 12.39 5.86
C VAL A 253 11.78 12.76 5.52
N ALA A 254 12.67 12.94 6.52
CA ALA A 254 14.07 13.23 6.28
C ALA A 254 14.80 12.08 5.56
N ALA A 255 14.41 10.83 5.83
CA ALA A 255 14.99 9.66 5.19
C ALA A 255 14.54 9.55 3.72
N ALA A 256 13.25 9.72 3.44
CA ALA A 256 12.71 9.73 2.08
C ALA A 256 13.33 10.85 1.23
N TRP A 257 13.29 12.09 1.72
CA TRP A 257 13.93 13.25 1.06
C TRP A 257 15.41 13.01 0.73
N ALA A 258 16.13 12.39 1.65
CA ALA A 258 17.55 12.09 1.48
C ALA A 258 17.77 11.00 0.41
N ALA A 259 16.89 10.00 0.34
CA ALA A 259 16.99 8.92 -0.62
C ALA A 259 16.92 9.45 -2.06
N ASP A 260 15.93 10.29 -2.38
CA ASP A 260 15.85 10.93 -3.70
C ASP A 260 17.07 11.81 -3.98
N GLY A 261 17.52 12.55 -2.98
CA GLY A 261 18.75 13.33 -3.12
C GLY A 261 19.98 12.49 -3.39
N TYR A 262 20.04 11.25 -2.91
CA TYR A 262 21.13 10.33 -3.26
C TYR A 262 21.00 9.89 -4.71
N ARG A 263 19.80 9.50 -5.17
CA ARG A 263 19.55 9.12 -6.57
C ARG A 263 19.90 10.25 -7.54
N LEU A 264 19.72 11.50 -7.11
CA LEU A 264 20.06 12.70 -7.88
C LEU A 264 21.54 13.11 -7.79
N GLY A 265 22.40 12.31 -7.15
CA GLY A 265 23.83 12.62 -6.99
C GLY A 265 24.13 13.73 -5.97
N GLN A 266 23.15 14.14 -5.16
CA GLN A 266 23.25 15.28 -4.24
C GLN A 266 23.70 14.90 -2.83
N ARG A 267 24.29 13.71 -2.65
CA ARG A 267 24.68 13.15 -1.35
C ARG A 267 25.35 14.15 -0.40
N THR A 268 26.34 14.91 -0.89
CA THR A 268 27.08 15.88 -0.07
C THR A 268 26.18 17.01 0.44
N ALA A 269 25.30 17.55 -0.41
CA ALA A 269 24.35 18.59 -0.03
C ALA A 269 23.32 18.07 0.99
N VAL A 270 22.78 16.87 0.74
CA VAL A 270 21.84 16.18 1.64
C VAL A 270 22.46 16.00 3.03
N LEU A 271 23.66 15.42 3.11
CA LEU A 271 24.33 15.18 4.39
C LEU A 271 24.62 16.46 5.17
N ARG A 272 24.97 17.55 4.48
CA ARG A 272 25.17 18.86 5.11
C ARG A 272 23.89 19.36 5.80
N ILE A 273 22.75 19.25 5.13
CA ILE A 273 21.46 19.66 5.68
C ILE A 273 21.04 18.77 6.84
N LEU A 274 21.12 17.45 6.68
CA LEU A 274 20.76 16.50 7.74
C LEU A 274 21.60 16.70 9.01
N ARG A 275 22.92 16.93 8.87
CA ARG A 275 23.79 17.23 10.01
C ARG A 275 23.38 18.52 10.73
N ARG A 276 23.04 19.59 9.99
CA ARG A 276 22.52 20.83 10.59
C ARG A 276 21.21 20.60 11.35
N LEU A 277 20.30 19.77 10.82
CA LEU A 277 19.06 19.41 11.52
C LEU A 277 19.34 18.58 12.77
N ALA A 278 20.26 17.62 12.70
CA ALA A 278 20.72 16.83 13.85
C ALA A 278 21.33 17.72 14.94
N ASP A 279 22.19 18.67 14.57
CA ASP A 279 22.84 19.60 15.50
C ASP A 279 21.85 20.54 16.21
N ARG A 280 20.72 20.82 15.57
CA ARG A 280 19.60 21.55 16.17
C ARG A 280 18.63 20.64 16.95
N GLY A 281 18.95 19.35 17.11
CA GLY A 281 18.10 18.37 17.78
C GLY A 281 16.80 18.04 17.04
N ARG A 282 16.66 18.44 15.77
CA ARG A 282 15.42 18.27 14.97
C ARG A 282 15.24 16.86 14.41
N LEU A 283 16.25 15.99 14.56
CA LEU A 283 16.22 14.59 14.14
C LEU A 283 16.31 13.64 15.35
N ALA A 284 15.86 14.07 16.53
CA ALA A 284 15.68 13.17 17.67
C ALA A 284 14.41 12.31 17.46
N SER A 285 14.34 11.11 18.05
CA SER A 285 13.13 10.27 17.99
C SER A 285 12.01 10.90 18.82
N GLY A 286 10.74 10.74 18.43
CA GLY A 286 9.60 11.37 19.10
C GLY A 286 9.37 10.90 20.53
N PHE A 287 9.80 9.69 20.88
CA PHE A 287 9.83 9.17 22.27
C PHE A 287 10.83 9.90 23.21
N SER A 288 11.45 11.00 22.78
CA SER A 288 12.57 11.64 23.47
C SER A 288 12.32 13.06 23.98
N GLN A 289 11.06 13.50 24.10
CA GLN A 289 10.75 14.90 24.46
C GLN A 289 11.49 15.38 25.72
N ARG A 290 11.65 14.50 26.73
CA ARG A 290 12.35 14.75 28.00
C ARG A 290 13.89 14.68 27.95
N ARG A 291 14.51 14.46 26.79
CA ARG A 291 15.98 14.34 26.68
C ARG A 291 16.67 15.70 26.58
N SER A 292 17.89 15.76 27.13
CA SER A 292 18.77 16.93 27.00
C SER A 292 19.09 17.25 25.55
N ALA A 293 19.45 18.51 25.27
CA ALA A 293 19.87 18.93 23.93
C ALA A 293 21.08 18.13 23.41
N ALA A 294 22.01 17.75 24.28
CA ALA A 294 23.16 16.90 23.92
C ALA A 294 22.71 15.51 23.46
N ALA A 295 21.78 14.87 24.18
CA ALA A 295 21.24 13.58 23.81
C ALA A 295 20.49 13.63 22.47
N LYS A 296 19.66 14.67 22.25
CA LYS A 296 18.94 14.88 20.98
C LYS A 296 19.91 15.03 19.79
N ARG A 297 21.00 15.78 19.96
CA ARG A 297 22.07 15.94 18.96
C ARG A 297 22.76 14.62 18.63
N SER A 298 23.16 13.87 19.66
CA SER A 298 23.82 12.56 19.50
C SER A 298 22.95 11.58 18.71
N GLN A 299 21.68 11.47 19.08
CA GLN A 299 20.71 10.63 18.36
C GLN A 299 20.53 11.06 16.89
N GLY A 300 20.42 12.36 16.62
CA GLY A 300 20.32 12.88 15.26
C GLY A 300 21.54 12.51 14.43
N ARG A 301 22.75 12.66 14.97
CA ARG A 301 24.00 12.31 14.27
C ARG A 301 24.09 10.82 13.96
N ALA A 302 23.70 9.97 14.91
CA ALA A 302 23.65 8.52 14.72
C ALA A 302 22.66 8.13 13.60
N PHE A 303 21.47 8.76 13.56
CA PHE A 303 20.51 8.59 12.47
C PHE A 303 21.12 8.93 11.11
N VAL A 304 21.76 10.10 10.97
CA VAL A 304 22.36 10.52 9.69
C VAL A 304 23.45 9.55 9.21
N GLN A 305 24.30 9.06 10.11
CA GLN A 305 25.33 8.08 9.77
C GLN A 305 24.73 6.72 9.36
N GLY A 306 23.70 6.26 10.09
CA GLY A 306 22.99 5.02 9.77
C GLY A 306 22.30 5.08 8.42
N LEU A 307 21.62 6.20 8.15
CA LEU A 307 20.95 6.46 6.87
C LEU A 307 21.95 6.48 5.70
N ASP A 308 23.07 7.19 5.81
CA ASP A 308 24.11 7.21 4.75
C ASP A 308 24.58 5.81 4.37
N ARG A 309 24.89 4.98 5.37
CA ARG A 309 25.32 3.59 5.13
C ARG A 309 24.22 2.75 4.48
N ARG A 310 22.97 2.94 4.92
CA ARG A 310 21.83 2.19 4.41
C ARG A 310 21.51 2.56 2.97
N LEU A 311 21.44 3.84 2.64
CA LEU A 311 21.17 4.31 1.27
C LEU A 311 22.22 3.80 0.27
N LYS A 312 23.50 3.80 0.65
CA LYS A 312 24.57 3.20 -0.17
C LYS A 312 24.33 1.72 -0.43
N ARG A 313 24.04 0.95 0.61
CA ARG A 313 23.79 -0.49 0.53
C ARG A 313 22.54 -0.80 -0.30
N TRP A 314 21.53 0.04 -0.22
CA TRP A 314 20.26 -0.11 -0.94
C TRP A 314 20.31 0.37 -2.40
N GLY A 315 21.48 0.82 -2.87
CA GLY A 315 21.67 1.19 -4.27
C GLY A 315 21.11 2.56 -4.64
N TYR A 316 20.96 3.48 -3.69
CA TYR A 316 20.46 4.83 -3.95
C TYR A 316 21.52 5.77 -4.55
N LEU A 317 22.78 5.35 -4.63
CA LEU A 317 23.78 6.15 -5.35
C LEU A 317 23.59 5.98 -6.86
N PRO A 318 23.83 7.04 -7.66
CA PRO A 318 23.89 6.91 -9.10
C PRO A 318 24.95 5.86 -9.46
N ARG A 319 24.64 5.00 -10.44
CA ARG A 319 25.65 4.12 -11.01
C ARG A 319 26.58 4.98 -11.90
N PRO A 320 27.91 4.74 -11.84
CA PRO A 320 28.87 5.44 -12.69
C PRO A 320 28.64 5.17 -14.17
#